data_AF-A0A257PXW7-F1
#
_entry.id   AF-A0A257PXW7-F1
#
_cell.length_a   1.000
_cell.length_b   1.000
_cell.length_c   1.000
_cell.angle_alpha   90.00
_cell.angle_beta   90.00
_cell.angle_gamma   90.00
#
_symmetry.space_group_name_H-M   'P 1'
#
loop_
_entity.id
_entity.type
_entity.pdbx_description
1 polymer ?
#
loop_
_entity_poly.entity_id
_entity_poly.type
_entity_poly.pdbx_seq_one_letter_code
_entity_poly.pdbx_strand_id
1 'polypeptide(L)'
;MENTPNRRKALAAATVGAAALMVSTTARAQGRADKEGPVKVVYHVTQGDAQGSRCLGNVRNHLAADPTAKIVVVGNGAGIDFMLNGAVDGKGAEFAGL
;
A
#
# COMPACT_ATOMS: atom_id res chain seq x y z
N MET A 1 -53.58 -52.54 -14.55
CA MET A 1 -52.42 -53.04 -13.79
C MET A 1 -51.50 -51.86 -13.56
N GLU A 2 -51.93 -50.85 -12.79
CA GLU A 2 -51.77 -50.82 -11.33
C GLU A 2 -50.41 -51.39 -10.92
N ASN A 3 -49.43 -50.54 -10.59
CA ASN A 3 -49.23 -50.10 -9.22
C ASN A 3 -48.01 -49.16 -9.14
N THR A 4 -48.17 -47.98 -8.57
CA THR A 4 -47.06 -47.32 -7.85
C THR A 4 -47.53 -47.16 -6.43
N PRO A 5 -46.72 -47.59 -5.44
CA PRO A 5 -46.63 -46.75 -4.26
C PRO A 5 -45.25 -46.71 -3.59
N ASN A 6 -44.86 -45.46 -3.30
CA ASN A 6 -44.45 -44.97 -1.98
C ASN A 6 -43.01 -45.28 -1.50
N ARG A 7 -42.15 -44.26 -1.45
CA ARG A 7 -42.02 -43.23 -0.39
C ARG A 7 -41.40 -43.79 0.91
N ARG A 8 -40.35 -43.08 1.36
CA ARG A 8 -40.04 -42.61 2.73
C ARG A 8 -38.66 -43.06 3.28
N LYS A 9 -37.95 -42.05 3.80
CA LYS A 9 -36.80 -42.06 4.76
C LYS A 9 -35.43 -42.25 4.09
N ALA A 10 -34.66 -41.20 3.82
CA ALA A 10 -34.00 -40.25 4.74
C ALA A 10 -32.93 -40.90 5.64
N LEU A 11 -31.78 -40.23 5.65
CA LEU A 11 -30.70 -40.24 6.64
C LEU A 11 -29.61 -41.33 6.52
N ALA A 12 -28.52 -40.89 5.88
CA ALA A 12 -27.16 -40.84 6.44
C ALA A 12 -26.72 -41.91 7.45
N ALA A 13 -25.65 -42.60 7.10
CA ALA A 13 -24.56 -42.85 8.04
C ALA A 13 -23.26 -42.99 7.26
N ALA A 14 -22.31 -42.12 7.62
CA ALA A 14 -21.00 -41.99 7.01
C ALA A 14 -20.13 -43.22 7.27
N THR A 15 -19.39 -43.66 6.26
CA THR A 15 -18.13 -44.37 6.47
C THR A 15 -17.08 -43.77 5.54
N VAL A 16 -16.09 -43.16 6.19
CA VAL A 16 -14.89 -42.56 5.62
C VAL A 16 -14.06 -43.63 4.92
N GLY A 17 -13.62 -43.36 3.68
CA GLY A 17 -12.72 -44.25 2.93
C GLY A 17 -12.12 -43.52 1.73
N ALA A 18 -10.84 -43.20 1.83
CA ALA A 18 -10.07 -42.33 0.95
C ALA A 18 -9.96 -42.80 -0.52
N ALA A 19 -10.06 -41.88 -1.47
CA ALA A 19 -9.37 -41.94 -2.77
C ALA A 19 -9.33 -40.58 -3.48
N ALA A 20 -8.11 -40.10 -3.67
CA ALA A 20 -7.62 -39.02 -4.54
C ALA A 20 -8.60 -38.32 -5.52
N LEU A 21 -8.69 -36.99 -5.38
CA LEU A 21 -8.67 -36.10 -6.54
C LEU A 21 -7.80 -34.89 -6.20
N MET A 22 -6.55 -34.95 -6.63
CA MET A 22 -5.59 -33.85 -6.59
C MET A 22 -6.18 -32.65 -7.36
N VAL A 23 -6.76 -31.69 -6.64
CA VAL A 23 -7.11 -30.39 -7.21
C VAL A 23 -5.79 -29.67 -7.48
N SER A 24 -5.37 -29.64 -8.74
CA SER A 24 -4.33 -28.76 -9.23
C SER A 24 -4.76 -27.30 -9.03
N THR A 25 -4.46 -26.75 -7.87
CA THR A 25 -4.44 -25.30 -7.68
C THR A 25 -3.24 -24.77 -8.42
N THR A 26 -3.48 -24.27 -9.64
CA THR A 26 -2.54 -23.35 -10.27
C THR A 26 -2.29 -22.22 -9.29
N ALA A 27 -1.09 -22.21 -8.71
CA ALA A 27 -0.58 -21.07 -7.97
C ALA A 27 -0.52 -19.91 -8.97
N ARG A 28 -1.61 -19.14 -9.05
CA ARG A 28 -1.54 -17.79 -9.55
C ARG A 28 -0.48 -17.13 -8.69
N ALA A 29 0.64 -16.74 -9.31
CA ALA A 29 1.50 -15.73 -8.75
C ALA A 29 0.62 -14.51 -8.50
N GLN A 30 0.09 -14.40 -7.28
CA GLN A 30 -0.43 -13.16 -6.77
C GLN A 30 0.78 -12.25 -6.74
N GLY A 31 0.93 -11.44 -7.80
CA GLY A 31 1.77 -10.26 -7.76
C GLY A 31 1.44 -9.56 -6.47
N ARG A 32 2.43 -9.43 -5.60
CA ARG A 32 2.31 -8.69 -4.35
C ARG A 32 1.89 -7.29 -4.75
N ALA A 33 0.61 -6.97 -4.56
CA ALA A 33 0.19 -5.58 -4.54
C ALA A 33 0.94 -4.98 -3.36
N ASP A 34 1.99 -4.22 -3.65
CA ASP A 34 2.60 -3.37 -2.66
C ASP A 34 1.46 -2.53 -2.08
N LYS A 35 1.31 -2.57 -0.75
CA LYS A 35 0.25 -1.83 -0.02
C LYS A 35 0.33 -0.32 -0.23
N GLU A 36 1.38 0.13 -0.89
CA GLU A 36 1.66 1.49 -1.27
C GLU A 36 1.62 1.53 -2.80
N GLY A 37 0.61 2.18 -3.35
CA GLY A 37 0.49 2.38 -4.80
C GLY A 37 1.75 3.01 -5.41
N PRO A 38 1.81 3.09 -6.75
CA PRO A 38 2.97 3.64 -7.45
C PRO A 38 3.30 5.05 -6.93
N VAL A 39 4.61 5.37 -6.89
CA VAL A 39 5.07 6.73 -6.56
C VAL A 39 4.48 7.68 -7.60
N LYS A 40 3.70 8.65 -7.13
CA LYS A 40 3.00 9.59 -8.00
C LYS A 40 3.85 10.79 -8.35
N VAL A 41 4.66 11.25 -7.40
CA VAL A 41 5.51 12.45 -7.55
C VAL A 41 6.85 12.26 -6.86
N VAL A 42 7.89 12.76 -7.51
CA VAL A 42 9.24 12.91 -6.95
C VAL A 42 9.60 14.39 -6.92
N TYR A 43 9.91 14.92 -5.74
CA TYR A 43 10.52 16.25 -5.58
C TYR A 43 12.03 16.11 -5.49
N HIS A 44 12.76 16.84 -6.34
CA HIS A 44 14.23 16.88 -6.29
C HIS A 44 14.69 18.23 -5.75
N VAL A 45 15.41 18.20 -4.63
CA VAL A 45 15.90 19.38 -3.92
C VAL A 45 17.42 19.39 -4.04
N THR A 46 17.96 20.48 -4.58
CA THR A 46 19.41 20.65 -4.84
C THR A 46 20.00 21.87 -4.14
N GLN A 47 19.14 22.72 -3.59
CA GLN A 47 19.48 23.97 -2.94
C GLN A 47 19.11 23.89 -1.46
N GLY A 48 19.72 24.75 -0.64
CA GLY A 48 19.52 24.75 0.81
C GLY A 48 18.13 25.16 1.29
N ASP A 49 18.07 25.56 2.55
CA ASP A 49 16.87 25.69 3.39
C ASP A 49 15.66 26.35 2.71
N ALA A 50 15.86 27.45 1.98
CA ALA A 50 14.78 28.18 1.32
C ALA A 50 14.02 27.33 0.27
N GLN A 51 14.71 26.40 -0.39
CA GLN A 51 14.08 25.43 -1.29
C GLN A 51 13.43 24.29 -0.50
N GLY A 52 14.08 23.82 0.56
CA GLY A 52 13.55 22.81 1.48
C GLY A 52 12.19 23.20 2.07
N SER A 53 12.06 24.42 2.63
CA SER A 53 10.81 24.90 3.23
C SER A 53 9.66 24.95 2.21
N ARG A 54 9.96 25.40 0.99
CA ARG A 54 8.97 25.44 -0.09
C ARG A 54 8.58 24.04 -0.56
N CYS A 55 9.54 23.13 -0.65
CA CYS A 55 9.30 21.74 -0.99
C CYS A 55 8.31 21.11 0.01
N LEU A 56 8.56 21.26 1.30
CA LEU A 56 7.69 20.69 2.33
C LEU A 56 6.28 21.29 2.29
N GLY A 57 6.15 22.60 2.08
CA GLY A 57 4.85 23.25 1.84
C GLY A 57 4.11 22.69 0.62
N ASN A 58 4.82 22.43 -0.48
CA ASN A 58 4.23 21.82 -1.68
C ASN A 58 3.80 20.36 -1.44
N VAL A 59 4.58 19.58 -0.69
CA VAL A 59 4.21 18.21 -0.29
C VAL A 59 2.91 18.23 0.52
N ARG A 60 2.80 19.12 1.52
CA ARG A 60 1.58 19.27 2.32
C ARG A 60 0.37 19.63 1.47
N ASN A 61 0.52 20.59 0.56
CA ASN A 61 -0.55 20.98 -0.37
C ASN A 61 -0.96 19.82 -1.28
N HIS A 62 0.01 19.01 -1.75
CA HIS A 62 -0.27 17.85 -2.58
C HIS A 62 -1.05 16.78 -1.81
N LEU A 63 -0.65 16.48 -0.57
CA LEU A 63 -1.34 15.50 0.28
C LEU A 63 -2.73 16.00 0.72
N ALA A 64 -2.92 17.31 0.85
CA ALA A 64 -4.24 17.88 1.11
C ALA A 64 -5.19 17.69 -0.09
N ALA A 65 -4.67 17.75 -1.33
CA ALA A 65 -5.45 17.53 -2.54
C ALA A 65 -5.65 16.04 -2.86
N ASP A 66 -4.64 15.21 -2.61
CA ASP A 66 -4.68 13.76 -2.78
C ASP A 66 -4.01 13.07 -1.57
N PRO A 67 -4.80 12.71 -0.54
CA PRO A 67 -4.29 12.06 0.67
C PRO A 67 -3.69 10.67 0.43
N THR A 68 -3.94 10.06 -0.73
CA THR A 68 -3.45 8.73 -1.08
C THR A 68 -2.14 8.76 -1.87
N ALA A 69 -1.66 9.96 -2.23
CA ALA A 69 -0.47 10.12 -3.04
C ALA A 69 0.78 9.64 -2.29
N LYS A 70 1.51 8.71 -2.92
CA LYS A 70 2.87 8.35 -2.50
C LYS A 70 3.85 9.36 -3.11
N ILE A 71 4.52 10.13 -2.25
CA ILE A 71 5.45 11.19 -2.63
C ILE A 71 6.85 10.84 -2.12
N VAL A 72 7.85 11.03 -2.97
CA VAL A 72 9.27 10.86 -2.61
C VAL A 72 9.97 12.21 -2.73
N VAL A 73 10.79 12.56 -1.74
CA VAL A 73 11.65 13.75 -1.78
C VAL A 73 13.10 13.28 -1.83
N VAL A 74 13.85 13.77 -2.81
CA VAL A 74 15.26 13.42 -3.05
C VAL A 74 16.10 14.67 -2.84
N GLY A 75 16.99 14.64 -1.85
CA GLY A 75 17.97 15.70 -1.60
C GLY A 75 19.33 15.36 -2.20
N ASN A 76 19.99 16.35 -2.81
CA ASN A 76 21.38 16.26 -3.23
C ASN A 76 22.14 17.57 -2.94
N GLY A 77 23.43 17.47 -2.58
CA GLY A 77 24.25 18.63 -2.23
C GLY A 77 23.66 19.41 -1.06
N ALA A 78 23.55 20.73 -1.20
CA ALA A 78 22.91 21.61 -0.20
C ALA A 78 21.42 21.26 0.06
N GLY A 79 20.78 20.52 -0.86
CA GLY A 79 19.43 20.02 -0.65
C GLY A 79 19.31 18.95 0.44
N ILE A 80 20.41 18.49 1.03
CA ILE A 80 20.40 17.55 2.15
C ILE A 80 20.25 18.29 3.49
N ASP A 81 20.62 19.57 3.56
CA ASP A 81 20.76 20.32 4.82
C ASP A 81 19.45 20.34 5.64
N PHE A 82 18.31 20.52 4.98
CA PHE A 82 17.00 20.52 5.64
C PHE A 82 16.53 19.14 6.12
N MET A 83 17.16 18.06 5.64
CA MET A 83 16.86 16.66 6.03
C MET A 83 17.67 16.22 7.25
N LEU A 84 18.60 17.04 7.71
CA LEU A 84 19.43 16.74 8.88
C LEU A 84 18.62 16.90 10.18
N ASN A 85 18.98 16.10 11.18
CA ASN A 85 18.32 16.17 12.48
C ASN A 85 18.59 17.54 13.14
N GLY A 86 17.54 18.21 13.60
CA GLY A 86 17.62 19.56 14.18
C GLY A 86 17.85 20.67 13.15
N ALA A 87 17.68 20.40 11.85
CA ALA A 87 17.73 21.44 10.83
C ALA A 87 16.59 22.44 11.02
N VAL A 88 16.93 23.72 10.87
CA VAL A 88 15.99 24.84 10.99
C VAL A 88 15.96 25.65 9.70
N ASP A 89 14.82 26.24 9.40
CA ASP A 89 14.70 27.16 8.29
C ASP A 89 15.36 28.52 8.59
N GLY A 90 15.38 29.41 7.61
CA GLY A 90 15.93 30.77 7.79
C GLY A 90 15.20 31.65 8.82
N LYS A 91 14.10 31.17 9.42
CA LYS A 91 13.36 31.82 10.51
C LYS A 91 13.55 31.11 11.86
N GLY A 92 14.37 30.06 11.91
CA GLY A 92 14.64 29.27 13.12
C GLY A 92 13.58 28.22 13.44
N ALA A 93 12.64 27.93 12.53
CA ALA A 93 11.66 26.87 12.71
C ALA A 93 12.22 25.51 12.27
N GLU A 94 12.01 24.46 13.06
CA GLU A 94 12.48 23.12 12.72
C GLU A 94 11.74 22.53 11.51
N PHE A 95 12.48 21.88 10.61
CA PHE A 95 11.88 21.20 9.45
C PHE A 95 11.05 19.97 9.82
N ALA A 96 11.39 19.30 10.91
CA ALA A 96 10.67 18.09 11.36
C ALA A 96 9.26 18.39 11.90
N GLY A 97 8.97 19.65 12.26
CA GLY A 97 7.68 20.08 12.80
C GLY A 97 6.82 20.89 11.84
N LEU A 98 7.24 21.05 10.58
CA LEU A 98 6.56 21.88 9.56
C LEU A 98 5.42 21.18 8.83
#